data_AF-A0A1E3KWF9-F1
#
_entry.id   AF-A0A1E3KWF9-F1
#
_cell.length_a   1.000
_cell.length_b   1.000
_cell.length_c   1.000
_cell.angle_alpha   90.00
_cell.angle_beta   90.00
_cell.angle_gamma   90.00
#
_symmetry.space_group_name_H-M   'P 1'
#
loop_
_entity.id
_entity.type
_entity.pdbx_description
1 polymer ?
#
loop_
_entity_poly.entity_id
_entity_poly.type
_entity_poly.pdbx_seq_one_letter_code
_entity_poly.pdbx_strand_id
1 'polypeptide(L)'
;MKTTATILKEIRQHYQISQAKLAKLLNTSVRTVQHWEQADYQPSGTAVRLIQILATDDAVYTALTNLEEENTIMYLEHDDQKFAIMGVQFRNQEEYRATMNAIISNMYEGFEPTKEDVQDARRFYDEGPISAQEMLARIRTSTNRKAE
;
A
#
# COMPACT_ATOMS: atom_id res chain seq x y z
N MET A 1 36.02 -0.72 6.18
CA MET A 1 34.57 -0.97 6.31
C MET A 1 33.92 -0.76 4.96
N LYS A 2 33.02 -1.65 4.51
CA LYS A 2 32.26 -1.43 3.27
C LYS A 2 31.32 -0.24 3.47
N THR A 3 31.15 0.60 2.45
CA THR A 3 30.19 1.70 2.49
C THR A 3 28.78 1.18 2.18
N THR A 4 27.75 1.90 2.59
CA THR A 4 26.36 1.56 2.24
C THR A 4 26.14 1.48 0.73
N ALA A 5 26.79 2.38 -0.03
CA ALA A 5 26.76 2.37 -1.49
C ALA A 5 27.35 1.07 -2.08
N THR A 6 28.48 0.58 -1.54
CA THR A 6 29.07 -0.69 -1.96
C THR A 6 28.16 -1.86 -1.59
N ILE A 7 27.60 -1.88 -0.38
CA ILE A 7 26.70 -2.94 0.08
C ILE A 7 25.46 -3.04 -0.83
N LEU A 8 24.83 -1.92 -1.19
CA LEU A 8 23.67 -1.93 -2.08
C LEU A 8 24.00 -2.49 -3.47
N LYS A 9 25.16 -2.12 -4.03
CA LYS A 9 25.63 -2.67 -5.31
C LYS A 9 25.90 -4.16 -5.22
N GLU A 10 26.50 -4.63 -4.12
CA GLU A 10 26.75 -6.06 -3.87
C GLU A 10 25.44 -6.84 -3.76
N ILE A 11 24.45 -6.34 -3.00
CA ILE A 11 23.10 -6.93 -2.92
C ILE A 11 22.50 -7.08 -4.32
N ARG A 12 22.53 -6.02 -5.14
CA ARG A 12 21.96 -6.09 -6.49
C ARG A 12 22.68 -7.09 -7.40
N GLN A 13 24.00 -7.18 -7.30
CA GLN A 13 24.79 -8.11 -8.09
C GLN A 13 24.55 -9.55 -7.65
N HIS A 14 24.48 -9.80 -6.34
CA HIS A 14 24.20 -11.10 -5.75
C HIS A 14 22.85 -11.66 -6.20
N TYR A 15 21.78 -10.87 -6.08
CA TYR A 15 20.44 -11.28 -6.51
C TYR A 15 20.12 -11.01 -7.99
N GLN A 16 21.06 -10.42 -8.74
CA GLN A 16 20.91 -10.04 -10.15
C GLN A 16 19.69 -9.14 -10.43
N ILE A 17 19.39 -8.21 -9.53
CA ILE A 17 18.22 -7.33 -9.61
C ILE A 17 18.56 -5.90 -10.05
N SER A 18 17.60 -5.25 -10.71
CA SER A 18 17.70 -3.84 -11.07
C SER A 18 17.57 -2.90 -9.86
N GLN A 19 17.98 -1.64 -10.00
CA GLN A 19 17.72 -0.61 -8.98
C GLN A 19 16.22 -0.45 -8.70
N ALA A 20 15.37 -0.63 -9.73
CA ALA A 20 13.93 -0.53 -9.59
C ALA A 20 13.35 -1.68 -8.73
N LYS A 21 13.83 -2.91 -8.94
CA LYS A 21 13.42 -4.05 -8.10
C LYS A 21 13.94 -3.91 -6.67
N LEU A 22 15.19 -3.47 -6.48
CA LEU A 22 15.69 -3.18 -5.13
C LEU A 22 14.88 -2.08 -4.42
N ALA A 23 14.47 -1.05 -5.14
CA ALA A 23 13.63 0.02 -4.60
C ALA A 23 12.27 -0.49 -4.11
N LYS A 24 11.64 -1.41 -4.87
CA LYS A 24 10.41 -2.08 -4.44
C LYS A 24 10.61 -2.90 -3.17
N LEU A 25 11.64 -3.76 -3.12
CA LEU A 25 11.93 -4.60 -1.95
C LEU A 25 12.20 -3.76 -0.68
N LEU A 26 12.85 -2.61 -0.83
CA LEU A 26 13.14 -1.68 0.26
C LEU A 26 12.02 -0.68 0.55
N ASN A 27 10.88 -0.79 -0.13
CA ASN A 27 9.75 0.11 -0.06
C ASN A 27 10.15 1.60 -0.16
N THR A 28 10.92 1.94 -1.20
CA THR A 28 11.42 3.29 -1.44
C THR A 28 11.41 3.64 -2.93
N SER A 29 11.75 4.89 -3.26
CA SER A 29 11.81 5.32 -4.66
C SER A 29 13.10 4.85 -5.35
N VAL A 30 13.05 4.63 -6.68
CA VAL A 30 14.24 4.31 -7.48
C VAL A 30 15.30 5.41 -7.35
N ARG A 31 14.85 6.67 -7.29
CA ARG A 31 15.71 7.84 -7.08
C ARG A 31 16.45 7.78 -5.74
N THR A 32 15.79 7.30 -4.70
CA THR A 32 16.40 7.11 -3.38
C THR A 32 17.49 6.06 -3.41
N VAL A 33 17.25 4.91 -4.06
CA VAL A 33 18.27 3.87 -4.26
C VAL A 33 19.45 4.39 -5.08
N GLN A 34 19.20 5.17 -6.13
CA GLN A 34 20.25 5.80 -6.95
C GLN A 34 21.16 6.70 -6.12
N HIS A 35 20.57 7.62 -5.34
CA HIS A 35 21.34 8.51 -4.48
C HIS A 35 22.13 7.74 -3.41
N TRP A 36 21.57 6.66 -2.84
CA TRP A 36 22.30 5.80 -1.90
C TRP A 36 23.48 5.07 -2.55
N GLU A 37 23.31 4.53 -3.77
CA GLU A 37 24.39 3.87 -4.53
C GLU A 37 25.47 4.85 -5.03
N GLN A 38 25.12 6.13 -5.18
CA GLN A 38 26.03 7.23 -5.54
C GLN A 38 26.71 7.88 -4.33
N ALA A 39 26.28 7.51 -3.11
CA ALA A 39 26.72 8.11 -1.85
C ALA A 39 26.40 9.61 -1.70
N ASP A 40 25.38 10.11 -2.39
CA ASP A 40 24.89 11.49 -2.27
C ASP A 40 24.29 11.74 -0.87
N TYR A 41 23.56 10.76 -0.36
CA TYR A 41 23.12 10.68 1.03
C TYR A 41 22.96 9.22 1.45
N GLN A 42 22.83 8.97 2.75
CA GLN A 42 22.75 7.63 3.31
C GLN A 42 21.31 7.26 3.70
N PRO A 43 20.95 5.97 3.69
CA PRO A 43 19.71 5.51 4.31
C PRO A 43 19.71 5.82 5.81
N SER A 44 18.52 5.99 6.38
CA SER A 44 18.33 6.24 7.81
C SER A 44 17.20 5.38 8.38
N GLY A 45 17.12 5.28 9.70
CA GLY A 45 16.05 4.55 10.38
C GLY A 45 15.99 3.06 10.03
N THR A 46 14.79 2.57 9.76
CA THR A 46 14.51 1.15 9.46
C THR A 46 15.14 0.67 8.15
N ALA A 47 15.32 1.55 7.16
CA ALA A 47 15.95 1.21 5.89
C ALA A 47 17.36 0.66 6.09
N VAL A 48 18.14 1.23 7.02
CA VAL A 48 19.49 0.74 7.37
C VAL A 48 19.44 -0.71 7.86
N ARG A 49 18.47 -1.03 8.71
CA ARG A 49 18.32 -2.40 9.26
C ARG A 49 17.89 -3.39 8.19
N LEU A 50 16.93 -3.01 7.35
CA LEU A 50 16.47 -3.86 6.26
C LEU A 50 17.60 -4.17 5.26
N ILE A 51 18.39 -3.16 4.90
CA ILE A 51 19.57 -3.34 4.03
C ILE A 51 20.58 -4.29 4.67
N GLN A 52 20.86 -4.14 5.98
CA GLN A 52 21.79 -5.03 6.70
C GLN A 52 21.34 -6.49 6.69
N ILE A 53 20.05 -6.73 6.94
CA ILE A 53 19.49 -8.08 6.96
C ILE A 53 19.44 -8.65 5.55
N LEU A 54 19.00 -7.88 4.55
CA LEU A 54 18.99 -8.29 3.14
C LEU A 54 20.39 -8.64 2.59
N ALA A 55 21.43 -8.01 3.13
CA ALA A 55 22.83 -8.30 2.81
C ALA A 55 23.37 -9.59 3.46
N THR A 56 22.70 -10.12 4.48
CA THR A 56 23.21 -11.21 5.33
C THR A 56 22.38 -12.48 5.21
N ASP A 57 21.11 -12.38 4.85
CA ASP A 57 20.16 -13.49 4.86
C ASP A 57 19.32 -13.55 3.58
N ASP A 58 19.61 -14.53 2.72
CA ASP A 58 18.90 -14.79 1.46
C ASP A 58 17.41 -15.17 1.69
N ALA A 59 17.06 -15.67 2.87
CA ALA A 59 15.66 -15.96 3.21
C ALA A 59 14.82 -14.68 3.22
N VAL A 60 15.42 -13.54 3.57
CA VAL A 60 14.75 -12.23 3.56
C VAL A 60 14.48 -11.75 2.13
N TYR A 61 15.39 -11.99 1.18
CA TYR A 61 15.11 -11.68 -0.23
C TYR A 61 13.90 -12.48 -0.75
N THR A 62 13.85 -13.78 -0.42
CA THR A 62 12.73 -14.65 -0.80
C THR A 62 11.44 -14.17 -0.16
N ALA A 63 11.45 -13.88 1.14
CA ALA A 63 10.28 -13.38 1.86
C ALA A 63 9.77 -12.04 1.29
N LEU A 64 10.66 -11.06 1.06
CA LEU A 64 10.28 -9.77 0.48
C LEU A 64 9.75 -9.88 -0.95
N THR A 65 10.27 -10.83 -1.74
CA THR A 65 9.76 -11.09 -3.09
C THR A 65 8.36 -11.67 -3.05
N ASN A 66 8.09 -12.61 -2.14
CA ASN A 66 6.76 -13.19 -1.96
C ASN A 66 5.75 -12.20 -1.36
N LEU A 67 6.20 -11.26 -0.52
CA LEU A 67 5.37 -10.17 0.00
C LEU A 67 4.93 -9.18 -1.10
N GLU A 68 5.64 -9.08 -2.24
CA GLU A 68 5.11 -8.34 -3.40
C GLU A 68 3.95 -9.07 -4.08
N GLU A 69 3.84 -10.40 -3.89
CA GLU A 69 2.84 -11.25 -4.53
C GLU A 69 1.64 -11.54 -3.60
N GLU A 70 1.86 -11.54 -2.29
CA GLU A 70 0.83 -11.72 -1.27
C GLU A 70 0.52 -10.39 -0.56
N ASN A 71 -0.70 -9.87 -0.73
CA ASN A 71 -1.26 -8.82 0.14
C ASN A 71 -1.59 -9.40 1.53
N THR A 72 -0.60 -9.93 2.26
CA THR A 72 -0.79 -10.64 3.54
C THR A 72 -1.11 -9.69 4.69
N ILE A 73 -0.83 -8.39 4.54
CA ILE A 73 -1.18 -7.36 5.52
C ILE A 73 -2.49 -6.71 5.08
N MET A 74 -3.46 -6.62 6.00
CA MET A 74 -4.67 -5.81 5.85
C MET A 74 -4.28 -4.34 5.63
N TYR A 75 -4.03 -4.00 4.37
CA TYR A 75 -3.63 -2.67 3.94
C TYR A 75 -4.79 -2.01 3.20
N LEU A 76 -5.30 -0.93 3.78
CA LEU A 76 -6.24 -0.05 3.12
C LEU A 76 -5.45 1.01 2.36
N GLU A 77 -5.54 1.03 1.04
CA GLU A 77 -4.87 2.05 0.21
C GLU A 77 -5.35 3.46 0.59
N HIS A 78 -4.43 4.36 0.95
CA HIS A 78 -4.76 5.73 1.31
C HIS A 78 -3.62 6.75 1.10
N ASP A 79 -4.00 8.02 1.01
CA ASP A 79 -3.13 9.19 0.92
C ASP A 79 -3.58 10.24 1.95
N ASP A 80 -2.85 10.30 3.07
CA ASP A 80 -3.15 11.21 4.19
C ASP A 80 -3.01 12.69 3.81
N GLN A 81 -2.15 13.03 2.84
CA GLN A 81 -1.94 14.42 2.44
C GLN A 81 -3.06 14.93 1.54
N LYS A 82 -3.65 14.03 0.74
CA LYS A 82 -4.77 14.35 -0.15
C LYS A 82 -6.13 14.01 0.43
N PHE A 83 -6.16 13.41 1.63
CA PHE A 83 -7.36 12.87 2.25
C PHE A 83 -8.09 11.93 1.30
N ALA A 84 -7.41 10.89 0.82
CA ALA A 84 -7.98 9.93 -0.13
C ALA A 84 -7.86 8.48 0.35
N ILE A 85 -8.91 7.69 0.12
CA ILE A 85 -8.96 6.24 0.41
C ILE A 85 -9.30 5.53 -0.90
N MET A 86 -8.50 4.56 -1.35
CA MET A 86 -8.65 3.89 -2.67
C MET A 86 -8.91 4.87 -3.85
N GLY A 87 -8.25 6.02 -3.81
CA GLY A 87 -8.41 7.11 -4.78
C GLY A 87 -9.70 7.93 -4.68
N VAL A 88 -10.58 7.68 -3.69
CA VAL A 88 -11.76 8.51 -3.39
C VAL A 88 -11.35 9.65 -2.46
N GLN A 89 -11.56 10.89 -2.89
CA GLN A 89 -11.13 12.08 -2.16
C GLN A 89 -12.21 12.61 -1.21
N PHE A 90 -11.81 13.00 0.00
CA PHE A 90 -12.64 13.57 1.04
C PHE A 90 -12.46 15.09 1.13
N ARG A 91 -13.48 15.82 1.61
CA ARG A 91 -13.46 17.29 1.65
C ARG A 91 -12.50 17.83 2.70
N ASN A 92 -12.35 17.08 3.78
CA ASN A 92 -11.61 17.48 4.96
C ASN A 92 -11.09 16.25 5.70
N GLN A 93 -10.19 16.53 6.64
CA GLN A 93 -9.54 15.51 7.46
C GLN A 93 -10.53 14.75 8.37
N GLU A 94 -11.60 15.38 8.83
CA GLU A 94 -12.57 14.75 9.74
C GLU A 94 -13.33 13.62 9.05
N GLU A 95 -13.92 13.88 7.88
CA GLU A 95 -14.62 12.88 7.07
C GLU A 95 -13.69 11.73 6.67
N TYR A 96 -12.48 12.08 6.24
CA TYR A 96 -11.45 11.12 5.88
C TYR A 96 -11.12 10.16 7.03
N ARG A 97 -10.82 10.70 8.22
CA ARG A 97 -10.44 9.88 9.37
C ARG A 97 -11.61 9.07 9.92
N ALA A 98 -12.82 9.64 9.93
CA ALA A 98 -14.01 8.91 10.36
C ALA A 98 -14.28 7.71 9.45
N THR A 99 -14.23 7.91 8.12
CA THR A 99 -14.42 6.83 7.14
C THR A 99 -13.31 5.80 7.22
N MET A 100 -12.06 6.25 7.30
CA MET A 100 -10.89 5.37 7.45
C MET A 100 -11.05 4.46 8.66
N ASN A 101 -11.36 5.02 9.82
CA ASN A 101 -11.50 4.27 11.07
C ASN A 101 -12.65 3.25 10.97
N ALA A 102 -13.78 3.64 10.38
CA ALA A 102 -14.91 2.74 10.18
C ALA A 102 -14.53 1.56 9.27
N ILE A 103 -13.86 1.82 8.14
CA ILE A 103 -13.44 0.76 7.21
C ILE A 103 -12.42 -0.16 7.88
N ILE A 104 -11.36 0.40 8.47
CA ILE A 104 -10.30 -0.39 9.14
C ILE A 104 -10.89 -1.25 10.26
N SER A 105 -11.80 -0.71 11.07
CA SER A 105 -12.47 -1.49 12.12
C SER A 105 -13.23 -2.68 11.56
N ASN A 106 -13.94 -2.50 10.44
CA ASN A 106 -14.66 -3.58 9.79
C ASN A 106 -13.72 -4.57 9.08
N MET A 107 -12.56 -4.11 8.59
CA MET A 107 -11.55 -5.01 8.00
C MET A 107 -11.05 -6.03 9.02
N TYR A 108 -10.91 -5.66 10.30
CA TYR A 108 -10.57 -6.61 11.36
C TYR A 108 -11.65 -7.68 11.60
N GLU A 109 -12.90 -7.39 11.26
CA GLU A 109 -14.02 -8.34 11.30
C GLU A 109 -14.13 -9.18 10.01
N GLY A 110 -13.18 -9.03 9.08
CA GLY A 110 -13.13 -9.76 7.80
C GLY A 110 -13.84 -9.08 6.65
N PHE A 111 -14.20 -7.79 6.78
CA PHE A 111 -14.72 -7.02 5.64
C PHE A 111 -13.60 -6.70 4.64
N GLU A 112 -13.80 -7.04 3.38
CA GLU A 112 -12.91 -6.66 2.28
C GLU A 112 -13.50 -5.45 1.54
N PRO A 113 -13.06 -4.22 1.84
CA PRO A 113 -13.65 -3.03 1.25
C PRO A 113 -13.31 -2.91 -0.25
N THR A 114 -14.27 -2.42 -1.02
CA THR A 114 -14.10 -2.05 -2.42
C THR A 114 -14.09 -0.53 -2.57
N LYS A 115 -13.66 -0.05 -3.74
CA LYS A 115 -13.75 1.38 -4.08
C LYS A 115 -15.20 1.90 -4.03
N GLU A 116 -16.18 1.07 -4.40
CA GLU A 116 -17.59 1.43 -4.35
C GLU A 116 -18.05 1.69 -2.91
N ASP A 117 -17.61 0.85 -1.96
CA ASP A 117 -17.92 1.04 -0.53
C ASP A 117 -17.39 2.38 0.00
N VAL A 118 -16.18 2.77 -0.41
CA VAL A 118 -15.59 4.06 -0.06
C VAL A 118 -16.37 5.22 -0.69
N GLN A 119 -16.83 5.06 -1.94
CA GLN A 119 -17.64 6.07 -2.63
C GLN A 119 -18.98 6.27 -1.93
N ASP A 120 -19.64 5.19 -1.50
CA ASP A 120 -20.90 5.27 -0.77
C ASP A 120 -20.71 5.90 0.61
N ALA A 121 -19.63 5.55 1.32
CA ALA A 121 -19.27 6.20 2.59
C ALA A 121 -18.98 7.69 2.41
N ARG A 122 -18.31 8.09 1.33
CA ARG A 122 -18.07 9.50 1.00
C ARG A 122 -19.38 10.22 0.67
N ARG A 123 -20.25 9.59 -0.11
CA ARG A 123 -21.56 10.14 -0.52
C ARG A 123 -22.47 10.40 0.68
N PHE A 124 -22.37 9.60 1.74
CA PHE A 124 -23.11 9.81 2.99
C PHE A 124 -22.97 11.24 3.54
N TYR A 125 -21.78 11.86 3.41
CA TYR A 125 -21.56 13.23 3.89
C TYR A 125 -22.19 14.33 3.03
N ASP A 126 -22.60 14.02 1.80
CA ASP A 126 -23.23 14.97 0.87
C ASP A 126 -24.74 14.72 0.75
N GLU A 127 -25.14 13.46 0.61
CA GLU A 127 -26.51 13.05 0.27
C GLU A 127 -27.22 12.27 1.39
N GLY A 128 -26.49 11.93 2.45
CA GLY A 128 -27.00 11.06 3.51
C GLY A 128 -27.03 9.57 3.10
N PRO A 129 -27.68 8.72 3.90
CA PRO A 129 -27.67 7.28 3.69
C PRO A 129 -28.39 6.88 2.39
N ILE A 130 -27.88 5.83 1.74
CA ILE A 130 -28.57 5.17 0.63
C ILE A 130 -29.99 4.78 1.06
N SER A 131 -30.97 5.12 0.23
CA SER A 131 -32.35 4.71 0.47
C SER A 131 -32.53 3.21 0.27
N ALA A 132 -33.48 2.61 0.99
CA ALA A 132 -33.79 1.18 0.85
C ALA A 132 -34.15 0.81 -0.61
N GLN A 133 -34.84 1.70 -1.33
CA GLN A 133 -35.21 1.48 -2.73
C GLN A 133 -33.97 1.46 -3.64
N GLU A 134 -33.03 2.38 -3.42
CA GLU A 134 -31.79 2.43 -4.16
C GLU A 134 -30.91 1.20 -3.88
N MET A 135 -30.82 0.77 -2.61
CA MET A 135 -30.11 -0.45 -2.24
C MET A 135 -30.70 -1.69 -2.93
N LEU A 136 -32.03 -1.82 -2.94
CA LEU A 136 -32.72 -2.93 -3.62
C LEU A 136 -32.46 -2.92 -5.13
N ALA A 137 -32.37 -1.74 -5.75
CA ALA A 137 -32.04 -1.63 -7.18
C ALA A 137 -30.60 -2.12 -7.46
N ARG A 138 -29.63 -1.77 -6.61
CA ARG A 138 -28.24 -2.23 -6.73
C ARG A 138 -28.07 -3.74 -6.56
N ILE A 139 -28.77 -4.34 -5.61
CA ILE A 139 -28.75 -5.80 -5.40
C ILE A 139 -29.31 -6.52 -6.64
N ARG A 140 -30.39 -6.01 -7.23
CA ARG A 140 -30.98 -6.62 -8.44
C ARG A 140 -30.02 -6.57 -9.63
N THR A 141 -29.31 -5.45 -9.83
CA THR A 141 -28.36 -5.31 -10.95
C THR A 141 -27.07 -6.12 -10.75
N SER A 142 -26.59 -6.30 -9.51
CA SER A 142 -25.42 -7.14 -9.22
C SER A 142 -25.72 -8.64 -9.34
N THR A 143 -26.95 -9.06 -9.00
CA THR A 143 -27.40 -10.45 -9.14
C THR A 143 -27.50 -10.87 -10.60
N ASN A 144 -28.01 -10.00 -11.48
CA ASN A 144 -28.09 -10.28 -12.93
C ASN A 144 -26.71 -10.38 -13.59
N ARG A 145 -25.71 -9.62 -13.11
CA ARG A 145 -24.34 -9.66 -13.64
C ARG A 145 -23.57 -10.94 -13.31
N LYS A 146 -24.06 -11.77 -12.38
CA LYS A 146 -23.49 -13.09 -12.05
C LYS A 146 -24.19 -14.26 -12.75
N ALA A 147 -25.30 -14.00 -13.44
CA ALA A 147 -26.10 -15.01 -14.12
C ALA A 147 -25.83 -15.09 -15.64
N GLU A 148 -25.01 -14.19 -16.18
CA GLU A 148 -24.42 -14.20 -17.53
C GLU A 148 -22.96 -14.66 -17.47
#